data_AF-A0AAV4R7D1-F1
#
_entry.id   AF-A0AAV4R7D1-F1
#
_cell.length_a   1.000
_cell.length_b   1.000
_cell.length_c   1.000
_cell.angle_alpha   90.00
_cell.angle_beta   90.00
_cell.angle_gamma   90.00
#
_symmetry.space_group_name_H-M   'P 1'
#
loop_
_entity.id
_entity.type
_entity.pdbx_description
1 polymer ?
#
loop_
_entity_poly.entity_id
_entity_poly.type
_entity_poly.pdbx_seq_one_letter_code
_entity_poly.pdbx_strand_id
1 'polypeptide(L)'
;ENHCDFVKLREMLIRTNMEDMREQTHARHYELYRRMRLEQMGFSDVGADNKPISFQETYEQKRQEHLLKLQRKEEEIRQMFVERVKEKETELKDAEKELHSKFDALKKQHAEEKKKLEEDRKKLDEDIMNLNRRKQAVLQVQSQVSFQSLTLGKSKKK
;
A
#
# COMPACT_ATOMS: atom_id res chain seq x y z
N GLU A 1 0.78 80.78 -33.93
CA GLU A 1 -0.27 79.80 -33.56
C GLU A 1 -1.31 79.54 -34.66
N ASN A 2 -1.26 80.19 -35.83
CA ASN A 2 -2.28 80.01 -36.90
C ASN A 2 -2.13 78.74 -37.76
N HIS A 3 -1.08 77.94 -37.56
CA HIS A 3 -0.80 76.77 -38.40
C HIS A 3 -1.36 75.47 -37.81
N CYS A 4 -1.49 75.36 -36.48
CA CYS A 4 -2.07 74.21 -35.79
C CYS A 4 -2.36 74.52 -34.31
N ASP A 5 -3.25 73.75 -33.70
CA ASP A 5 -3.63 73.89 -32.28
C ASP A 5 -2.69 73.15 -31.30
N PHE A 6 -1.50 72.73 -31.76
CA PHE A 6 -0.55 71.96 -30.94
C PHE A 6 -0.18 72.67 -29.64
N VAL A 7 0.04 73.99 -29.70
CA VAL A 7 0.40 74.79 -28.52
C VAL A 7 -0.75 74.74 -27.51
N LYS A 8 -1.98 74.97 -27.94
CA LYS A 8 -3.18 74.93 -27.08
C LYS A 8 -3.37 73.55 -26.45
N LEU A 9 -3.20 72.48 -27.22
CA LEU A 9 -3.31 71.11 -26.73
C LEU A 9 -2.23 70.80 -25.67
N ARG A 10 -0.98 71.21 -25.92
CA ARG A 10 0.13 71.03 -24.97
C ARG A 10 -0.09 71.80 -23.67
N GLU A 11 -0.51 73.07 -23.75
CA GLU A 11 -0.84 73.88 -22.57
C GLU A 11 -1.93 73.19 -21.74
N MET A 12 -3.03 72.81 -22.39
CA MET A 12 -4.17 72.18 -21.75
C MET A 12 -3.78 70.87 -21.07
N LEU A 13 -3.14 69.94 -21.79
CA LEU A 13 -2.86 68.59 -21.28
C LEU A 13 -1.72 68.55 -20.26
N ILE A 14 -0.63 69.28 -20.51
CA ILE A 14 0.62 69.12 -19.75
C ILE A 14 0.77 70.18 -18.66
N ARG A 15 0.36 71.43 -18.92
CA ARG A 15 0.56 72.51 -17.93
C ARG A 15 -0.58 72.63 -16.93
N THR A 16 -1.82 72.38 -17.37
CA THR A 16 -3.00 72.65 -16.55
C THR A 16 -3.72 71.38 -16.08
N ASN A 17 -4.01 70.44 -16.99
CA ASN A 17 -4.96 69.36 -16.70
C ASN A 17 -4.32 68.03 -16.28
N MET A 18 -2.98 67.94 -16.19
CA MET A 18 -2.31 66.67 -15.91
C MET A 18 -2.76 66.05 -14.58
N GLU A 19 -2.93 66.87 -13.54
CA GLU A 19 -3.37 66.38 -12.23
C GLU A 19 -4.81 65.90 -12.26
N ASP A 20 -5.71 66.63 -12.94
CA ASP A 20 -7.09 66.21 -13.12
C ASP A 20 -7.19 64.88 -13.89
N MET A 21 -6.38 64.67 -14.93
CA MET A 21 -6.33 63.39 -15.64
C MET A 21 -5.84 62.25 -14.73
N ARG A 22 -4.87 62.50 -13.85
CA ARG A 22 -4.40 61.51 -12.86
C ARG A 22 -5.50 61.18 -11.86
N GLU A 23 -6.16 62.19 -11.33
CA GLU A 23 -7.26 62.04 -10.37
C GLU A 23 -8.43 61.28 -10.99
N GLN A 24 -8.85 61.64 -12.22
CA GLN A 24 -9.89 60.91 -12.95
C GLN A 24 -9.50 59.44 -13.19
N THR A 25 -8.23 59.19 -13.53
CA THR A 25 -7.74 57.83 -13.73
C THR A 25 -7.81 57.02 -12.43
N HIS A 26 -7.43 57.62 -11.31
CA HIS A 26 -7.50 56.97 -10.01
C HIS A 26 -8.95 56.74 -9.55
N ALA A 27 -9.74 57.82 -9.44
CA ALA A 27 -11.08 57.79 -8.88
C ALA A 27 -12.12 57.04 -9.74
N ARG A 28 -11.88 56.90 -11.05
CA ARG A 28 -12.80 56.19 -11.96
C ARG A 28 -12.22 54.88 -12.48
N HIS A 29 -11.12 54.94 -13.22
CA HIS A 29 -10.62 53.77 -13.94
C HIS A 29 -10.03 52.73 -12.99
N TYR A 30 -9.20 53.16 -12.03
CA TYR A 30 -8.64 52.27 -11.03
C TYR A 30 -9.71 51.75 -10.07
N GLU A 31 -10.59 52.61 -9.54
CA GLU A 31 -11.66 52.16 -8.63
C GLU A 31 -12.64 51.19 -9.31
N LEU A 32 -12.99 51.39 -10.58
CA LEU A 32 -13.81 50.42 -11.32
C LEU A 32 -13.10 49.08 -11.44
N TYR A 33 -11.83 49.09 -11.88
CA TYR A 33 -11.03 47.87 -11.99
C TYR A 33 -10.88 47.17 -10.64
N ARG A 34 -10.60 47.93 -9.57
CA ARG A 34 -10.45 47.44 -8.20
C ARG A 34 -11.72 46.75 -7.73
N ARG A 35 -12.89 47.38 -7.89
CA ARG A 35 -14.19 46.77 -7.52
C ARG A 35 -14.44 45.48 -8.28
N MET A 36 -14.27 45.49 -9.61
CA MET A 36 -14.46 44.29 -10.43
C MET A 36 -13.51 43.16 -10.03
N ARG A 37 -12.25 43.47 -9.70
CA ARG A 37 -11.28 42.46 -9.24
C ARG A 37 -11.62 41.89 -7.87
N LEU A 38 -12.04 42.74 -6.94
CA LEU A 38 -12.48 42.31 -5.62
C LEU A 38 -13.72 41.41 -5.72
N GLU A 39 -14.68 41.77 -6.56
CA GLU A 39 -15.87 40.96 -6.82
C GLU A 39 -15.53 39.59 -7.42
N GLN A 40 -14.58 39.53 -8.36
CA GLN A 40 -14.08 38.25 -8.90
C GLN A 40 -13.42 37.37 -7.83
N MET A 41 -12.80 37.98 -6.81
CA MET A 41 -12.25 37.28 -5.63
C MET A 41 -13.34 37.00 -4.57
N GLY A 42 -14.59 37.37 -4.85
CA GLY A 42 -15.78 37.19 -4.01
C GLY A 42 -15.88 38.21 -2.88
N PHE A 43 -15.23 39.37 -2.96
CA PHE A 43 -15.42 40.48 -2.04
C PHE A 43 -16.47 41.43 -2.60
N SER A 44 -17.52 41.68 -1.83
CA SER A 44 -18.62 42.57 -2.18
C SER A 44 -18.67 43.72 -1.17
N ASP A 45 -18.93 44.93 -1.64
CA ASP A 45 -19.12 46.10 -0.78
C ASP A 45 -20.49 46.08 -0.07
N VAL A 46 -21.42 45.22 -0.51
CA VAL A 46 -22.77 45.05 0.03
C VAL A 46 -23.08 43.61 0.41
N GLY A 47 -23.67 43.42 1.58
CA GLY A 47 -24.17 42.14 2.04
C GLY A 47 -25.51 41.75 1.44
N ALA A 48 -25.96 40.53 1.75
CA ALA A 48 -27.27 40.01 1.31
C ALA A 48 -28.46 40.86 1.79
N ASP A 49 -28.26 41.70 2.81
CA ASP A 49 -29.24 42.65 3.36
C ASP A 49 -29.02 44.10 2.88
N ASN A 50 -28.23 44.30 1.83
CA ASN A 50 -27.83 45.61 1.30
C ASN A 50 -27.10 46.50 2.31
N LYS A 51 -26.59 45.95 3.42
CA LYS A 51 -25.75 46.72 4.35
C LYS A 51 -24.30 46.75 3.87
N PRO A 52 -23.59 47.87 4.09
CA PRO A 52 -22.17 47.94 3.79
C PRO A 52 -21.43 46.94 4.67
N ILE A 53 -20.67 46.04 4.04
CA ILE A 53 -19.82 45.10 4.77
C ILE A 53 -18.41 45.68 4.85
N SER A 54 -17.80 45.60 6.04
CA SER A 54 -16.39 45.95 6.20
C SER A 54 -15.51 44.97 5.41
N PHE A 55 -14.71 45.50 4.49
CA PHE A 55 -13.74 44.71 3.72
C PHE A 55 -12.80 43.91 4.63
N GLN A 56 -12.37 44.52 5.74
CA GLN A 56 -11.50 43.91 6.74
C GLN A 56 -12.17 42.70 7.40
N GLU A 57 -13.44 42.83 7.79
CA GLU A 57 -14.20 41.76 8.44
C GLU A 57 -14.44 40.58 7.48
N THR A 58 -14.77 40.87 6.22
CA THR A 58 -14.93 39.83 5.17
C THR A 58 -13.62 39.08 4.94
N TYR A 59 -12.50 39.82 4.90
CA TYR A 59 -11.18 39.23 4.73
C TYR A 59 -10.80 38.33 5.90
N GLU A 60 -11.00 38.80 7.14
CA GLU A 60 -10.73 38.03 8.35
C GLU A 60 -11.59 36.76 8.42
N GLN A 61 -12.88 36.86 8.08
CA GLN A 61 -13.79 35.72 8.03
C GLN A 61 -13.33 34.69 7.00
N LYS A 62 -13.05 35.11 5.75
CA LYS A 62 -12.55 34.22 4.70
C LYS A 62 -11.22 33.57 5.08
N ARG A 63 -10.33 34.32 5.73
CA ARG A 63 -9.06 33.81 6.23
C ARG A 63 -9.28 32.73 7.30
N GLN A 64 -10.19 32.95 8.24
CA GLN A 64 -10.54 31.96 9.26
C GLN A 64 -11.17 30.71 8.65
N GLU A 65 -12.10 30.86 7.71
CA GLU A 65 -12.72 29.75 6.99
C GLU A 65 -11.67 28.91 6.23
N HIS A 66 -10.74 29.58 5.56
CA HIS A 66 -9.65 28.91 4.85
C HIS A 66 -8.74 28.14 5.80
N LEU A 67 -8.38 28.72 6.95
CA LEU A 67 -7.58 28.04 7.98
C LEU A 67 -8.29 26.81 8.53
N LEU A 68 -9.59 26.92 8.84
CA LEU A 68 -10.38 25.79 9.32
C LEU A 68 -10.49 24.68 8.26
N LYS A 69 -10.66 25.05 6.99
CA LYS A 69 -10.70 24.09 5.87
C LYS A 69 -9.36 23.37 5.71
N LEU A 70 -8.24 24.06 5.88
CA LEU A 70 -6.92 23.43 5.88
C LEU A 70 -6.75 22.44 7.04
N GLN A 71 -7.14 22.84 8.26
CA GLN A 71 -7.07 21.96 9.43
C GLN A 71 -7.94 20.70 9.26
N ARG A 72 -9.17 20.84 8.72
CA ARG A 72 -10.02 19.67 8.44
C ARG A 72 -9.38 18.72 7.42
N LYS A 73 -8.82 19.26 6.34
CA LYS A 73 -8.11 18.44 5.34
C LYS A 73 -6.88 17.75 5.91
N GLU A 74 -6.12 18.43 6.77
CA GLU A 74 -4.98 17.84 7.46
C GLU A 74 -5.42 16.67 8.34
N GLU A 75 -6.48 16.87 9.12
CA GLU A 75 -7.03 15.82 9.99
C GLU A 75 -7.60 14.64 9.19
N GLU A 76 -8.30 14.89 8.08
CA GLU A 76 -8.77 13.84 7.17
C GLU A 76 -7.59 13.01 6.63
N ILE A 77 -6.52 13.66 6.17
CA ILE A 77 -5.32 12.97 5.68
C ILE A 77 -4.68 12.14 6.80
N ARG A 78 -4.62 12.69 8.02
CA ARG A 78 -4.08 12.01 9.19
C ARG A 78 -4.89 10.77 9.56
N GLN A 79 -6.21 10.88 9.57
CA GLN A 79 -7.12 9.76 9.86
C GLN A 79 -7.01 8.68 8.79
N MET A 80 -7.01 9.05 7.51
CA MET A 80 -6.80 8.10 6.41
C MET A 80 -5.46 7.35 6.53
N PHE A 81 -4.40 8.03 6.97
CA PHE A 81 -3.12 7.40 7.21
C PHE A 81 -3.20 6.37 8.34
N VAL A 82 -3.81 6.75 9.47
CA VAL A 82 -3.98 5.85 10.63
C VAL A 82 -4.82 4.62 10.26
N GLU A 83 -5.93 4.79 9.54
CA GLU A 83 -6.76 3.68 9.07
C GLU A 83 -5.97 2.76 8.15
N ARG A 84 -5.25 3.30 7.17
CA ARG A 84 -4.43 2.50 6.26
C ARG A 84 -3.31 1.74 6.97
N VAL A 85 -2.68 2.35 7.97
CA VAL A 85 -1.67 1.68 8.80
C VAL A 85 -2.31 0.51 9.54
N LYS A 86 -3.46 0.74 10.20
CA LYS A 86 -4.20 -0.30 10.93
C LYS A 86 -4.65 -1.45 10.03
N GLU A 87 -5.13 -1.15 8.82
CA GLU A 87 -5.48 -2.15 7.82
C GLU A 87 -4.26 -2.99 7.44
N LYS A 88 -3.12 -2.34 7.15
CA LYS A 88 -1.88 -3.04 6.79
C LYS A 88 -1.31 -3.88 7.94
N GLU A 89 -1.37 -3.39 9.17
CA GLU A 89 -0.99 -4.16 10.36
C GLU A 89 -1.88 -5.40 10.52
N THR A 90 -3.19 -5.27 10.26
CA THR A 90 -4.14 -6.40 10.33
C THR A 90 -3.86 -7.42 9.24
N GLU A 91 -3.65 -6.99 7.99
CA GLU A 91 -3.29 -7.86 6.87
C GLU A 91 -1.98 -8.63 7.16
N LEU A 92 -0.96 -7.94 7.67
CA LEU A 92 0.32 -8.57 8.03
C LEU A 92 0.15 -9.61 9.14
N LYS A 93 -0.65 -9.31 10.16
CA LYS A 93 -0.95 -10.22 11.25
C LYS A 93 -1.68 -11.48 10.78
N ASP A 94 -2.64 -11.33 9.88
CA ASP A 94 -3.38 -12.46 9.32
C ASP A 94 -2.48 -13.33 8.42
N ALA A 95 -1.64 -12.71 7.59
CA ALA A 95 -0.65 -13.40 6.76
C ALA A 95 0.36 -14.18 7.62
N GLU A 96 0.84 -13.57 8.71
CA GLU A 96 1.74 -14.23 9.67
C GLU A 96 1.07 -15.43 10.33
N LYS A 97 -0.19 -15.30 10.75
CA LYS A 97 -0.96 -16.40 11.35
C LYS A 97 -1.17 -17.54 10.37
N GLU A 98 -1.47 -17.24 9.11
CA GLU A 98 -1.64 -18.26 8.06
C GLU A 98 -0.32 -18.99 7.79
N LEU A 99 0.80 -18.26 7.76
CA LEU A 99 2.13 -18.84 7.57
C LEU A 99 2.50 -19.78 8.71
N HIS A 100 2.25 -19.39 9.97
CA HIS A 100 2.46 -20.26 11.13
C HIS A 100 1.59 -21.52 11.06
N SER A 101 0.31 -21.37 10.69
CA SER A 101 -0.60 -22.51 10.56
C SER A 101 -0.14 -23.49 9.48
N LYS A 102 0.34 -22.98 8.33
CA LYS A 102 0.93 -23.79 7.25
C LYS A 102 2.19 -24.51 7.69
N PHE A 103 3.07 -23.81 8.42
CA PHE A 103 4.29 -24.40 8.97
C PHE A 103 3.99 -25.56 9.92
N ASP A 104 3.06 -25.38 10.86
CA ASP A 104 2.68 -26.43 11.80
C ASP A 104 2.04 -27.63 11.11
N ALA A 105 1.19 -27.40 10.11
CA ALA A 105 0.60 -28.46 9.29
C ALA A 105 1.67 -29.27 8.55
N LEU A 106 2.61 -28.59 7.88
CA LEU A 106 3.73 -29.24 7.17
C LEU A 106 4.65 -30.01 8.13
N LYS A 107 4.95 -29.43 9.30
CA LYS A 107 5.75 -30.09 10.34
C LYS A 107 5.08 -31.38 10.82
N LYS A 108 3.76 -31.36 11.01
CA LYS A 108 2.98 -32.55 11.38
C LYS A 108 2.99 -33.59 10.25
N GLN A 109 2.74 -33.19 9.00
CA GLN A 109 2.79 -34.09 7.85
C GLN A 109 4.15 -34.77 7.71
N HIS A 110 5.24 -34.01 7.82
CA HIS A 110 6.59 -34.57 7.76
C HIS A 110 6.88 -35.54 8.90
N ALA A 111 6.39 -35.27 10.12
CA ALA A 111 6.52 -36.19 11.24
C ALA A 111 5.76 -37.51 10.99
N GLU A 112 4.55 -37.45 10.43
CA GLU A 112 3.74 -38.62 10.07
C GLU A 112 4.38 -39.43 8.93
N GLU A 113 4.86 -38.78 7.87
CA GLU A 113 5.58 -39.43 6.76
C GLU A 113 6.86 -40.11 7.26
N LYS A 114 7.65 -39.44 8.10
CA LYS A 114 8.86 -40.01 8.69
C LYS A 114 8.54 -41.26 9.50
N LYS A 115 7.50 -41.21 10.35
CA LYS A 115 7.06 -42.37 11.14
C LYS A 115 6.63 -43.54 10.24
N LYS A 116 5.87 -43.26 9.18
CA LYS A 116 5.44 -44.28 8.20
C LYS A 116 6.62 -44.93 7.51
N LEU A 117 7.60 -44.15 7.06
CA LEU A 117 8.83 -44.66 6.44
C LEU A 117 9.65 -45.52 7.42
N GLU A 118 9.73 -45.13 8.70
CA GLU A 118 10.40 -45.94 9.73
C GLU A 118 9.68 -47.27 9.99
N GLU A 119 8.35 -47.29 10.00
CA GLU A 119 7.55 -48.52 10.13
C GLU A 119 7.72 -49.45 8.92
N ASP A 120 7.67 -48.91 7.71
CA ASP A 120 7.87 -49.69 6.48
C ASP A 120 9.30 -50.23 6.39
N ARG A 121 10.31 -49.44 6.80
CA ARG A 121 11.69 -49.91 6.92
C ARG A 121 11.81 -51.09 7.90
N LYS A 122 11.18 -51.01 9.07
CA LYS A 122 11.20 -52.11 10.06
C LYS A 122 10.57 -53.39 9.50
N LYS A 123 9.43 -53.29 8.80
CA LYS A 123 8.78 -54.45 8.16
C LYS A 123 9.69 -55.08 7.11
N LEU A 124 10.33 -54.27 6.26
CA LEU A 124 11.27 -54.77 5.26
C LEU A 124 12.48 -55.45 5.91
N ASP A 125 13.03 -54.87 6.98
CA ASP A 125 14.13 -55.48 7.74
C ASP A 125 13.70 -56.85 8.34
N GLU A 126 12.49 -56.95 8.90
CA GLU A 126 11.92 -58.21 9.41
C GLU A 126 11.72 -59.25 8.29
N ASP A 127 11.19 -58.85 7.14
CA ASP A 127 11.02 -59.72 5.97
C ASP A 127 12.35 -60.23 5.43
N ILE A 128 13.38 -59.38 5.37
CA ILE A 128 14.74 -59.76 4.99
C ILE A 128 15.31 -60.78 5.98
N MET A 129 15.14 -60.58 7.29
CA MET A 129 15.57 -61.54 8.31
C MET A 129 14.86 -62.89 8.16
N ASN A 130 13.54 -62.87 7.95
CA ASN A 130 12.73 -64.07 7.73
C ASN A 130 13.15 -64.83 6.47
N LEU A 131 13.40 -64.12 5.36
CA LEU A 131 13.93 -64.68 4.11
C LEU A 131 15.30 -65.33 4.32
N ASN A 132 16.21 -64.63 5.00
CA ASN A 132 17.54 -65.16 5.30
C ASN A 132 17.48 -66.41 6.19
N ARG A 133 16.60 -66.43 7.20
CA ARG A 133 16.39 -67.60 8.06
C ARG A 133 15.85 -68.80 7.26
N ARG A 134 14.87 -68.59 6.38
CA ARG A 134 14.35 -69.63 5.48
C ARG A 134 15.44 -70.14 4.54
N LYS A 135 16.22 -69.23 3.94
CA LYS A 135 17.36 -69.58 3.08
C LYS A 135 18.38 -70.47 3.81
N GLN A 136 18.75 -70.11 5.05
CA GLN A 136 19.66 -70.92 5.87
C GLN A 136 19.09 -72.31 6.19
N ALA A 137 17.81 -72.40 6.55
CA ALA A 137 17.15 -73.68 6.82
C ALA A 137 17.15 -74.60 5.58
N VAL A 138 16.85 -74.06 4.39
CA VAL A 138 16.91 -74.81 3.13
C VAL A 138 18.34 -75.29 2.84
N LEU A 139 19.36 -74.45 3.03
CA LEU A 139 20.76 -74.84 2.85
C LEU A 139 21.20 -75.93 3.84
N GLN A 140 20.72 -75.92 5.09
CA GLN A 140 20.97 -76.98 6.07
C GLN A 140 20.32 -78.31 5.68
N VAL A 141 19.06 -78.29 5.23
CA VAL A 141 18.38 -79.52 4.74
C VAL A 141 19.09 -80.07 3.51
N GLN A 142 19.49 -79.21 2.57
CA GLN A 142 20.18 -79.63 1.34
C GLN A 142 21.55 -80.25 1.63
N SER A 143 22.30 -79.73 2.60
CA SER A 143 23.57 -80.30 3.05
C SER A 143 23.40 -81.62 3.80
N GLN A 144 22.36 -81.79 4.62
CA GLN A 144 22.03 -83.08 5.27
C GLN A 144 21.62 -84.16 4.26
N VAL A 145 20.80 -83.81 3.25
CA VAL A 145 20.40 -84.74 2.18
C VAL A 145 21.61 -85.14 1.33
N SER A 146 22.53 -84.22 1.04
CA SER A 146 23.77 -84.52 0.33
C SER A 146 24.71 -85.43 1.14
N PHE A 147 24.76 -85.27 2.47
CA PHE A 147 25.51 -86.17 3.36
C PHE A 147 24.88 -87.56 3.44
N GLN A 148 23.55 -87.67 3.56
CA GLN A 148 22.85 -88.97 3.53
C GLN A 148 23.04 -89.69 2.18
N SER A 149 22.97 -88.98 1.06
CA SER A 149 23.22 -89.52 -0.28
C SER A 149 24.64 -90.07 -0.45
N LEU A 150 25.66 -89.50 0.23
CA LEU A 150 27.03 -90.00 0.19
C LEU A 150 27.25 -91.21 1.12
N THR A 151 26.44 -91.37 2.18
CA THR A 151 26.53 -92.50 3.11
C THR A 151 25.79 -93.76 2.66
N LEU A 152 24.78 -93.66 1.78
CA LEU A 152 24.07 -94.82 1.23
C LEU A 152 24.83 -95.54 0.08
N GLY A 153 25.97 -95.02 -0.37
CA GLY A 153 26.75 -95.56 -1.50
C GLY A 153 27.75 -96.68 -1.17
N LYS A 154 27.83 -97.19 0.07
CA LYS A 154 28.80 -98.24 0.45
C LYS A 154 28.18 -99.44 1.21
N SER A 155 27.43 -100.28 0.51
CA SER A 155 27.17 -101.70 0.86
C SER A 155 26.37 -102.34 -0.26
N LYS A 156 26.64 -103.50 -0.87
CA LYS A 156 27.51 -104.68 -0.70
C LYS A 156 27.65 -105.27 -2.13
N LYS A 157 28.84 -105.47 -2.70
CA LYS A 157 29.51 -106.77 -2.90
C LYS A 157 28.69 -108.02 -2.49
N LYS A 158 28.14 -108.75 -3.49
CA LYS A 158 28.49 -110.14 -3.80
C LYS A 158 27.86 -110.57 -5.12
#